data_AF-A0AA40SPX7-F1
#
_entry.id   AF-A0AA40SPX7-F1
#
_cell.length_a   1.000
_cell.length_b   1.000
_cell.length_c   1.000
_cell.angle_alpha   90.00
_cell.angle_beta   90.00
_cell.angle_gamma   90.00
#
_symmetry.space_group_name_H-M   'P 1'
#
loop_
_entity.id
_entity.type
_entity.pdbx_description
1 polymer ?
#
loop_
_entity_poly.entity_id
_entity_poly.type
_entity_poly.pdbx_seq_one_letter_code
_entity_poly.pdbx_strand_id
1 'polypeptide(L)'
;MIVVSCLLDREAFPWQAYWYRARVQEHLRATVDDRFRLWFIDNALHGDDDPQEFPDRTVAYLGALETALRQLVAWVERDEDPTPTSVYRVSDGQIVLPASVEARGGVQPVATLTINGRNHAIVRTGESFDIHLDVEAPAGGIVVEVRPDFTGSGRLGDPIALEPAPSLAIDQQLVLDEPGTYLLSARVAAQTEADPISPHARVQNIARARLTVTD
;
A
#
# COMPACT_ATOMS: atom_id res chain seq x y z
N MET A 1 -5.95 -6.84 20.73
CA MET A 1 -4.62 -6.95 20.09
C MET A 1 -4.76 -6.68 18.60
N ILE A 2 -3.84 -5.91 18.03
CA ILE A 2 -3.80 -5.63 16.60
C ILE A 2 -2.45 -6.13 16.10
N VAL A 3 -2.47 -7.04 15.13
CA VAL A 3 -1.27 -7.61 14.50
C VAL A 3 -1.09 -6.97 13.12
N VAL A 4 0.08 -6.42 12.85
CA VAL A 4 0.48 -5.93 11.53
C VAL A 4 1.43 -6.95 10.92
N SER A 5 1.18 -7.38 9.68
CA SER A 5 2.00 -8.38 8.99
C SER A 5 2.27 -7.95 7.54
N CYS A 6 3.52 -7.97 7.12
CA CYS A 6 3.95 -7.45 5.82
C CYS A 6 3.96 -8.56 4.76
N LEU A 7 3.36 -8.33 3.58
CA LEU A 7 3.19 -9.36 2.55
C LEU A 7 4.48 -9.78 1.81
N LEU A 8 5.49 -8.91 1.78
CA LEU A 8 6.79 -9.22 1.18
C LEU A 8 7.84 -9.57 2.24
N ASP A 9 7.44 -9.76 3.50
CA ASP A 9 8.35 -10.13 4.57
C ASP A 9 9.08 -11.45 4.25
N ARG A 10 10.40 -11.36 4.16
CA ARG A 10 11.30 -12.49 3.84
C ARG A 10 11.84 -13.20 5.09
N GLU A 11 11.55 -12.69 6.28
CA GLU A 11 12.03 -13.19 7.58
C GLU A 11 10.88 -13.76 8.41
N ALA A 12 9.74 -13.07 8.45
CA ALA A 12 8.51 -13.43 9.13
C ALA A 12 7.35 -13.53 8.13
N PHE A 13 7.29 -14.66 7.40
CA PHE A 13 6.34 -14.83 6.31
C PHE A 13 4.86 -14.61 6.71
N PRO A 14 4.03 -14.02 5.83
CA PRO A 14 2.62 -13.68 6.11
C PRO A 14 1.75 -14.85 6.58
N TRP A 15 2.06 -16.07 6.12
CA TRP A 15 1.32 -17.26 6.47
C TRP A 15 1.39 -17.58 7.97
N GLN A 16 2.44 -17.12 8.67
CA GLN A 16 2.59 -17.29 10.11
C GLN A 16 1.53 -16.48 10.87
N ALA A 17 1.28 -15.23 10.46
CA ALA A 17 0.25 -14.38 11.05
C ALA A 17 -1.16 -14.94 10.77
N TYR A 18 -1.39 -15.45 9.56
CA TYR A 18 -2.62 -16.19 9.22
C TYR A 18 -2.82 -17.40 10.14
N TRP A 19 -1.80 -18.26 10.25
CA TRP A 19 -1.86 -19.47 11.07
C TRP A 19 -2.13 -19.13 12.54
N TYR A 20 -1.48 -18.09 13.05
CA TYR A 20 -1.68 -17.63 14.42
C TYR A 20 -3.11 -17.12 14.65
N ARG A 21 -3.64 -16.27 13.74
CA ARG A 21 -5.04 -15.83 13.81
C ARG A 21 -5.99 -17.03 13.80
N ALA A 22 -5.72 -18.08 13.03
CA ALA A 22 -6.55 -19.29 13.03
C ALA A 22 -6.56 -19.98 14.41
N ARG A 23 -5.43 -20.06 15.11
CA ARG A 23 -5.37 -20.59 16.50
C ARG A 23 -6.14 -19.69 17.47
N VAL A 24 -6.03 -18.37 17.33
CA VAL A 24 -6.80 -17.41 18.15
C VAL A 24 -8.30 -17.56 17.90
N GLN A 25 -8.71 -17.72 16.64
CA GLN A 25 -10.11 -17.93 16.25
C GLN A 25 -10.66 -19.26 16.78
N GLU A 26 -9.87 -20.33 16.80
CA GLU A 26 -10.28 -21.61 17.42
C GLU A 26 -10.56 -21.45 18.92
N HIS A 27 -9.78 -20.62 19.61
CA HIS A 27 -9.93 -20.35 21.04
C HIS A 27 -11.09 -19.40 21.35
N LEU A 28 -11.17 -18.25 20.66
CA LEU A 28 -12.15 -17.18 20.92
C LEU A 28 -13.46 -17.35 20.15
N ARG A 29 -13.48 -18.19 19.12
CA ARG A 29 -14.66 -18.48 18.29
C ARG A 29 -15.28 -17.21 17.71
N ALA A 30 -16.56 -16.97 17.98
CA ALA A 30 -17.32 -15.85 17.45
C ALA A 30 -16.87 -14.49 17.98
N THR A 31 -16.18 -14.44 19.12
CA THR A 31 -15.71 -13.19 19.74
C THR A 31 -14.26 -12.85 19.35
N VAL A 32 -13.72 -13.50 18.31
CA VAL A 32 -12.34 -13.24 17.86
C VAL A 32 -12.14 -11.78 17.50
N ASP A 33 -13.11 -11.20 16.81
CA ASP A 33 -13.07 -9.82 16.36
C ASP A 33 -13.25 -8.83 17.54
N ASP A 34 -13.73 -9.26 18.70
CA ASP A 34 -13.78 -8.39 19.88
C ASP A 34 -12.42 -8.24 20.57
N ARG A 35 -11.41 -9.02 20.16
CA ARG A 35 -10.10 -9.10 20.87
C ARG A 35 -8.90 -9.13 19.94
N PHE A 36 -9.09 -9.39 18.66
CA PHE A 36 -8.01 -9.59 17.70
C PHE A 36 -8.31 -8.95 16.34
N ARG A 37 -7.36 -8.14 15.85
CA ARG A 37 -7.30 -7.64 14.46
C ARG A 37 -6.02 -8.13 13.81
N LEU A 38 -6.08 -8.45 12.51
CA LEU A 38 -4.91 -8.69 11.68
C LEU A 38 -4.97 -7.80 10.44
N TRP A 39 -3.96 -6.96 10.27
CA TRP A 39 -3.80 -6.13 9.08
C TRP A 39 -2.61 -6.62 8.27
N PHE A 40 -2.87 -7.01 7.03
CA PHE A 40 -1.81 -7.31 6.08
C PHE A 40 -1.42 -6.05 5.32
N ILE A 41 -0.13 -5.74 5.29
CA ILE A 41 0.44 -4.59 4.60
C ILE A 41 1.14 -5.07 3.34
N ASP A 42 0.53 -4.76 2.21
CA ASP A 42 1.04 -5.08 0.89
C ASP A 42 2.32 -4.31 0.60
N ASN A 43 3.17 -4.88 -0.25
CA ASN A 43 4.43 -4.29 -0.68
C ASN A 43 5.42 -3.91 0.46
N ALA A 44 5.18 -4.32 1.71
CA ALA A 44 6.08 -4.07 2.84
C ALA A 44 7.01 -5.25 3.12
N LEU A 45 8.23 -4.95 3.59
CA LEU A 45 9.25 -5.91 4.02
C LEU A 45 9.30 -6.07 5.55
N HIS A 46 10.22 -6.93 6.01
CA HIS A 46 10.65 -6.96 7.41
C HIS A 46 11.40 -5.68 7.78
N GLY A 47 11.28 -5.25 9.04
CA GLY A 47 12.01 -4.10 9.58
C GLY A 47 11.29 -2.76 9.43
N ASP A 48 11.75 -1.80 10.23
CA ASP A 48 11.20 -0.46 10.41
C ASP A 48 12.04 0.64 9.72
N ASP A 49 12.86 0.27 8.73
CA ASP A 49 13.71 1.21 8.02
C ASP A 49 12.91 2.15 7.08
N ASP A 50 13.22 3.45 7.08
CA ASP A 50 12.82 4.40 6.04
C ASP A 50 14.01 5.33 5.75
N PRO A 51 14.59 5.32 4.53
CA PRO A 51 14.14 4.60 3.34
C PRO A 51 14.36 3.09 3.39
N GLN A 52 13.51 2.36 2.68
CA GLN A 52 13.60 0.92 2.45
C GLN A 52 14.80 0.56 1.55
N GLU A 53 15.27 -0.71 1.58
CA GLU A 53 16.34 -1.23 0.71
C GLU A 53 16.04 -1.00 -0.79
N PHE A 54 14.78 -1.17 -1.19
CA PHE A 54 14.29 -0.92 -2.55
C PHE A 54 13.11 0.05 -2.53
N PRO A 55 13.34 1.38 -2.41
CA PRO A 55 12.28 2.35 -2.13
C PRO A 55 11.29 2.53 -3.30
N ASP A 56 11.69 2.19 -4.54
CA ASP A 56 10.84 2.12 -5.74
C ASP A 56 10.00 0.83 -5.81
N ARG A 57 10.17 -0.10 -4.85
CA ARG A 57 9.53 -1.42 -4.86
C ARG A 57 8.84 -1.76 -3.57
N THR A 58 9.31 -1.28 -2.42
CA THR A 58 8.77 -1.66 -1.12
C THR A 58 8.49 -0.44 -0.25
N VAL A 59 7.62 -0.65 0.73
CA VAL A 59 7.19 0.39 1.67
C VAL A 59 7.43 -0.02 3.12
N ALA A 60 7.56 0.97 4.00
CA ALA A 60 7.63 0.71 5.43
C ALA A 60 6.23 0.47 6.00
N TYR A 61 6.10 -0.44 6.96
CA TYR A 61 4.83 -0.67 7.66
C TYR A 61 4.60 0.28 8.84
N LEU A 62 5.56 1.16 9.14
CA LEU A 62 5.56 2.04 10.31
C LEU A 62 4.25 2.83 10.47
N GLY A 63 3.73 3.42 9.39
CA GLY A 63 2.44 4.13 9.44
C GLY A 63 1.28 3.23 9.89
N ALA A 64 1.28 1.94 9.52
CA ALA A 64 0.28 0.99 9.97
C ALA A 64 0.49 0.60 11.44
N LEU A 65 1.74 0.46 11.90
CA LEU A 65 2.05 0.23 13.32
C LEU A 65 1.63 1.43 14.19
N GLU A 66 1.92 2.64 13.75
CA GLU A 66 1.50 3.89 14.37
C GLU A 66 -0.03 4.01 14.44
N THR A 67 -0.72 3.59 13.39
CA THR A 67 -2.19 3.52 13.37
C THR A 67 -2.70 2.46 14.35
N ALA A 68 -2.07 1.27 14.38
CA ALA A 68 -2.43 0.19 15.29
C ALA A 68 -2.30 0.62 16.75
N LEU A 69 -1.23 1.35 17.10
CA LEU A 69 -1.06 1.87 18.46
C LEU A 69 -2.18 2.84 18.85
N ARG A 70 -2.52 3.80 17.97
CA ARG A 70 -3.61 4.76 18.19
C ARG A 70 -4.96 4.08 18.36
N GLN A 71 -5.29 3.17 17.45
CA GLN A 71 -6.55 2.44 17.50
C GLN A 71 -6.61 1.45 18.67
N LEU A 72 -5.47 0.89 19.12
CA LEU A 72 -5.44 0.07 20.32
C LEU A 72 -5.75 0.88 21.58
N VAL A 73 -5.19 2.09 21.70
CA VAL A 73 -5.48 3.02 22.80
C VAL A 73 -6.97 3.37 22.79
N ALA A 74 -7.51 3.75 21.63
CA ALA A 74 -8.93 4.03 21.45
C ALA A 74 -9.82 2.85 21.86
N TRP A 75 -9.44 1.65 21.43
CA TRP A 75 -10.18 0.43 21.72
C TRP A 75 -10.22 0.09 23.21
N VAL A 76 -9.09 0.22 23.89
CA VAL A 76 -8.96 -0.17 25.31
C VAL A 76 -9.52 0.90 26.25
N GLU A 77 -9.33 2.17 25.92
CA GLU A 77 -9.66 3.28 26.84
C GLU A 77 -11.05 3.86 26.60
N ARG A 78 -11.59 3.72 25.38
CA ARG A 78 -12.83 4.39 24.96
C ARG A 78 -13.85 3.47 24.30
N ASP A 79 -13.61 2.16 24.28
CA ASP A 79 -14.46 1.17 23.60
C ASP A 79 -14.69 1.51 22.10
N GLU A 80 -13.73 2.19 21.46
CA GLU A 80 -13.78 2.53 20.03
C GLU A 80 -13.20 1.38 19.20
N ASP A 81 -14.05 0.68 18.43
CA ASP A 81 -13.60 -0.46 17.64
C ASP A 81 -12.52 -0.09 16.62
N PRO A 82 -11.39 -0.83 16.57
CA PRO A 82 -10.37 -0.62 15.56
C PRO A 82 -10.85 -1.11 14.20
N THR A 83 -10.25 -0.58 13.14
CA THR A 83 -10.48 -1.00 11.76
C THR A 83 -10.48 -2.52 11.64
N PRO A 84 -11.47 -3.13 10.97
CA PRO A 84 -11.58 -4.58 10.86
C PRO A 84 -10.32 -5.26 10.34
N THR A 85 -10.19 -6.55 10.65
CA THR A 85 -9.19 -7.44 10.06
C THR A 85 -9.22 -7.33 8.53
N SER A 86 -8.06 -7.29 7.88
CA SER A 86 -7.98 -7.34 6.42
C SER A 86 -8.72 -8.57 5.89
N VAL A 87 -9.47 -8.41 4.81
CA VAL A 87 -10.03 -9.53 4.06
C VAL A 87 -8.91 -10.16 3.24
N TYR A 88 -8.77 -11.48 3.31
CA TYR A 88 -7.77 -12.22 2.57
C TYR A 88 -8.22 -13.64 2.24
N ARG A 89 -7.60 -14.23 1.22
CA ARG A 89 -7.66 -15.68 0.94
C ARG A 89 -6.26 -16.27 0.96
N VAL A 90 -6.17 -17.54 1.31
CA VAL A 90 -4.93 -18.32 1.16
C VAL A 90 -5.04 -19.10 -0.15
N SER A 91 -4.08 -18.91 -1.06
CA SER A 91 -4.00 -19.59 -2.35
C SER A 91 -2.61 -20.20 -2.49
N ASP A 92 -2.51 -21.52 -2.48
CA ASP A 92 -1.22 -22.22 -2.68
C ASP A 92 -0.10 -21.71 -1.73
N GLY A 93 -0.47 -21.39 -0.48
CA GLY A 93 0.44 -20.87 0.54
C GLY A 93 0.64 -19.34 0.52
N GLN A 94 0.07 -18.64 -0.46
CA GLN A 94 0.12 -17.18 -0.56
C GLN A 94 -1.10 -16.51 0.07
N ILE A 95 -0.88 -15.43 0.82
CA ILE A 95 -1.94 -14.53 1.26
C ILE A 95 -2.25 -13.58 0.11
N VAL A 96 -3.51 -13.59 -0.35
CA VAL A 96 -3.98 -12.73 -1.44
C VAL A 96 -5.05 -11.78 -0.89
N LEU A 97 -4.81 -10.49 -1.05
CA LEU A 97 -5.74 -9.42 -0.67
C LEU A 97 -6.62 -9.01 -1.85
N PRO A 98 -7.86 -8.57 -1.60
CA PRO A 98 -8.70 -7.92 -2.60
C PRO A 98 -8.02 -6.68 -3.22
N ALA A 99 -8.40 -6.38 -4.47
CA ALA A 99 -7.79 -5.28 -5.22
C ALA A 99 -8.28 -3.90 -4.75
N SER A 100 -9.55 -3.73 -4.40
CA SER A 100 -10.09 -2.44 -3.95
C SER A 100 -9.94 -2.23 -2.45
N VAL A 101 -9.90 -0.96 -2.03
CA VAL A 101 -9.88 -0.57 -0.61
C VAL A 101 -11.12 -1.09 0.12
N GLU A 102 -12.30 -0.88 -0.46
CA GLU A 102 -13.59 -1.31 0.12
C GLU A 102 -13.61 -2.81 0.44
N ALA A 103 -13.15 -3.65 -0.50
CA ALA A 103 -13.16 -5.09 -0.32
C ALA A 103 -12.04 -5.58 0.60
N ARG A 104 -10.89 -4.88 0.64
CA ARG A 104 -9.71 -5.29 1.40
C ARG A 104 -9.86 -5.02 2.89
N GLY A 105 -10.49 -3.91 3.28
CA GLY A 105 -10.50 -3.44 4.66
C GLY A 105 -9.08 -3.13 5.17
N GLY A 106 -8.88 -3.13 6.49
CA GLY A 106 -7.62 -2.70 7.08
C GLY A 106 -7.32 -1.22 6.80
N VAL A 107 -6.06 -0.82 6.99
CA VAL A 107 -5.65 0.60 7.07
C VAL A 107 -4.76 1.06 5.90
N GLN A 108 -4.47 0.19 4.94
CA GLN A 108 -3.56 0.50 3.84
C GLN A 108 -4.29 1.09 2.63
N PRO A 109 -3.82 2.22 2.04
CA PRO A 109 -4.34 2.69 0.76
C PRO A 109 -4.05 1.71 -0.37
N VAL A 110 -4.85 1.75 -1.43
CA VAL A 110 -4.58 1.03 -2.67
C VAL A 110 -4.19 2.05 -3.74
N ALA A 111 -3.19 1.70 -4.54
CA ALA A 111 -2.83 2.47 -5.72
C ALA A 111 -2.73 1.56 -6.95
N THR A 112 -3.16 2.06 -8.10
CA THR A 112 -3.06 1.40 -9.40
C THR A 112 -2.36 2.32 -10.38
N LEU A 113 -1.29 1.83 -11.01
CA LEU A 113 -0.54 2.57 -12.03
C LEU A 113 -0.72 1.88 -13.38
N THR A 114 -1.08 2.65 -14.40
CA THR A 114 -1.22 2.16 -15.76
C THR A 114 -0.52 3.07 -16.76
N ILE A 115 -0.15 2.48 -17.90
CA ILE A 115 0.47 3.11 -19.04
C ILE A 115 -0.40 2.79 -20.26
N ASN A 116 -0.94 3.81 -20.92
CA ASN A 116 -1.94 3.67 -21.98
C ASN A 116 -3.10 2.74 -21.55
N GLY A 117 -3.54 2.87 -20.28
CA GLY A 117 -4.63 2.08 -19.68
C GLY A 117 -4.29 0.63 -19.33
N ARG A 118 -3.01 0.22 -19.36
CA ARG A 118 -2.56 -1.14 -19.04
C ARG A 118 -1.42 -1.14 -18.02
N ASN A 119 -1.26 -2.23 -17.27
CA ASN A 119 -0.09 -2.38 -16.38
C ASN A 119 1.22 -2.72 -17.14
N HIS A 120 1.12 -3.02 -18.44
CA HIS A 120 2.25 -3.17 -19.36
C HIS A 120 1.92 -2.55 -20.72
N ALA A 121 2.82 -1.73 -21.24
CA ALA A 121 2.74 -1.14 -22.57
C ALA A 121 4.06 -1.28 -23.34
N ILE A 122 3.96 -1.22 -24.67
CA ILE A 122 5.10 -1.15 -25.60
C ILE A 122 4.91 0.09 -26.46
N VAL A 123 5.94 0.92 -26.57
CA VAL A 123 5.97 2.14 -27.38
C VAL A 123 7.31 2.25 -28.13
N ARG A 124 7.39 3.11 -29.14
CA ARG A 124 8.67 3.42 -29.80
C ARG A 124 9.41 4.56 -29.10
N THR A 125 10.71 4.65 -29.34
CA THR A 125 11.50 5.83 -28.98
C THR A 125 10.85 7.09 -29.55
N GLY A 126 10.73 8.13 -28.72
CA GLY A 126 10.07 9.39 -29.09
C GLY A 126 8.53 9.33 -29.16
N GLU A 127 7.91 8.15 -28.98
CA GLU A 127 6.45 8.02 -28.89
C GLU A 127 5.97 8.42 -27.49
N SER A 128 4.99 9.32 -27.42
CA SER A 128 4.38 9.72 -26.16
C SER A 128 3.47 8.62 -25.61
N PHE A 129 3.45 8.47 -24.29
CA PHE A 129 2.54 7.57 -23.59
C PHE A 129 1.92 8.26 -22.38
N ASP A 130 0.71 7.82 -22.06
CA ASP A 130 -0.06 8.35 -20.95
C ASP A 130 0.11 7.45 -19.72
N ILE A 131 0.45 8.07 -18.61
CA ILE A 131 0.51 7.46 -17.28
C ILE A 131 -0.75 7.87 -16.55
N HIS A 132 -1.42 6.90 -15.95
CA HIS A 132 -2.55 7.12 -15.07
C HIS A 132 -2.32 6.41 -13.73
N LEU A 133 -2.38 7.17 -12.65
CA LEU A 133 -2.28 6.70 -11.27
C LEU A 133 -3.60 6.97 -10.53
N ASP A 134 -4.28 5.91 -10.13
CA ASP A 134 -5.40 5.98 -9.19
C ASP A 134 -4.93 5.64 -7.79
N VAL A 135 -5.38 6.41 -6.80
CA VAL A 135 -5.10 6.17 -5.37
C VAL A 135 -6.36 6.34 -4.56
N GLU A 136 -6.63 5.38 -3.67
CA GLU A 136 -7.77 5.42 -2.75
C GLU A 136 -7.29 5.12 -1.33
N ALA A 137 -7.70 5.96 -0.38
CA ALA A 137 -7.47 5.78 1.05
C ALA A 137 -8.63 4.99 1.70
N PRO A 138 -8.37 4.19 2.75
CA PRO A 138 -9.43 3.60 3.55
C PRO A 138 -10.35 4.63 4.18
N ALA A 139 -11.56 4.20 4.54
CA ALA A 139 -12.57 5.06 5.15
C ALA A 139 -11.99 5.84 6.35
N GLY A 140 -12.23 7.16 6.36
CA GLY A 140 -11.71 8.09 7.37
C GLY A 140 -10.32 8.66 7.06
N GLY A 141 -9.61 8.11 6.08
CA GLY A 141 -8.29 8.59 5.66
C GLY A 141 -8.31 9.52 4.45
N ILE A 142 -7.17 10.18 4.22
CA ILE A 142 -6.89 11.02 3.04
C ILE A 142 -5.49 10.70 2.51
N VAL A 143 -5.33 10.72 1.19
CA VAL A 143 -4.03 10.64 0.52
C VAL A 143 -3.29 11.96 0.75
N VAL A 144 -2.05 11.88 1.26
CA VAL A 144 -1.24 13.05 1.65
C VAL A 144 0.09 13.15 0.89
N GLU A 145 0.53 12.09 0.23
CA GLU A 145 1.78 12.09 -0.53
C GLU A 145 1.72 11.13 -1.72
N VAL A 146 2.27 11.57 -2.86
CA VAL A 146 2.60 10.72 -4.01
C VAL A 146 4.02 11.04 -4.45
N ARG A 147 4.90 10.04 -4.48
CA ARG A 147 6.28 10.12 -4.97
C ARG A 147 6.47 9.19 -6.17
N PRO A 148 6.67 9.73 -7.38
CA PRO A 148 6.78 8.92 -8.60
C PRO A 148 8.23 8.51 -8.89
N ASP A 149 8.38 7.40 -9.61
CA ASP A 149 9.53 7.06 -10.45
C ASP A 149 8.98 6.66 -11.83
N PHE A 150 8.56 7.65 -12.61
CA PHE A 150 7.94 7.44 -13.92
C PHE A 150 8.95 7.23 -15.06
N THR A 151 10.24 7.24 -14.75
CA THR A 151 11.32 6.90 -15.68
C THR A 151 12.01 5.60 -15.32
N GLY A 152 11.54 4.86 -14.30
CA GLY A 152 12.10 3.58 -13.90
C GLY A 152 13.57 3.65 -13.50
N SER A 153 13.98 4.76 -12.89
CA SER A 153 15.35 5.03 -12.44
C SER A 153 15.78 4.22 -11.22
N GLY A 154 14.81 3.60 -10.52
CA GLY A 154 15.00 2.94 -9.23
C GLY A 154 15.06 3.92 -8.06
N ARG A 155 14.67 5.18 -8.27
CA ARG A 155 14.68 6.24 -7.25
C ARG A 155 13.35 6.98 -7.28
N LEU A 156 12.73 7.09 -6.12
CA LEU A 156 11.56 7.96 -5.95
C LEU A 156 11.98 9.42 -6.12
N GLY A 157 11.26 10.14 -6.97
CA GLY A 157 11.41 11.58 -7.14
C GLY A 157 10.79 12.39 -6.00
N ASP A 158 10.76 13.70 -6.20
CA ASP A 158 10.09 14.64 -5.31
C ASP A 158 8.57 14.39 -5.26
N PRO A 159 7.92 14.68 -4.13
CA PRO A 159 6.48 14.52 -4.01
C PRO A 159 5.74 15.45 -4.99
N ILE A 160 4.70 14.93 -5.63
CA ILE A 160 3.81 15.71 -6.49
C ILE A 160 2.96 16.62 -5.60
N ALA A 161 2.82 17.89 -5.99
CA ALA A 161 1.88 18.81 -5.33
C ALA A 161 0.44 18.32 -5.52
N LEU A 162 -0.28 18.12 -4.43
CA LEU A 162 -1.65 17.63 -4.41
C LEU A 162 -2.44 18.30 -3.28
N GLU A 163 -3.75 18.37 -3.45
CA GLU A 163 -4.68 18.66 -2.36
C GLU A 163 -5.08 17.33 -1.70
N PRO A 164 -4.90 17.16 -0.37
CA PRO A 164 -5.25 15.91 0.29
C PRO A 164 -6.73 15.55 0.12
N ALA A 165 -7.00 14.32 -0.28
CA ALA A 165 -8.35 13.83 -0.54
C ALA A 165 -8.47 12.32 -0.27
N PRO A 166 -9.68 11.78 0.00
CA PRO A 166 -9.88 10.33 0.16
C PRO A 166 -9.47 9.51 -1.08
N SER A 167 -9.56 10.11 -2.26
CA SER A 167 -9.15 9.50 -3.53
C SER A 167 -8.52 10.54 -4.44
N LEU A 168 -7.52 10.14 -5.21
CA LEU A 168 -6.83 10.99 -6.19
C LEU A 168 -6.61 10.21 -7.50
N ALA A 169 -6.68 10.94 -8.61
CA ALA A 169 -6.23 10.47 -9.91
C ALA A 169 -5.17 11.44 -10.44
N ILE A 170 -4.07 10.90 -10.96
CA ILE A 170 -2.97 11.69 -11.54
C ILE A 170 -2.71 11.19 -12.96
N ASP A 171 -2.84 12.10 -13.92
CA ASP A 171 -2.53 11.88 -15.32
C ASP A 171 -1.25 12.64 -15.70
N GLN A 172 -0.32 11.94 -16.35
CA GLN A 172 0.87 12.56 -16.94
C GLN A 172 1.16 11.95 -18.29
N GLN A 173 1.68 12.76 -19.21
CA GLN A 173 2.18 12.28 -20.50
C GLN A 173 3.69 12.43 -20.54
N LEU A 174 4.38 11.36 -20.92
CA LEU A 174 5.84 11.32 -21.02
C LEU A 174 6.30 10.79 -22.37
N VAL A 175 7.56 11.06 -22.69
CA VAL A 175 8.29 10.53 -23.86
C VAL A 175 9.63 10.00 -23.34
N LEU A 176 10.08 8.87 -23.88
CA LEU A 176 11.40 8.32 -23.61
C LEU A 176 12.13 8.11 -24.94
N ASP A 177 13.39 8.55 -24.97
CA ASP A 177 14.22 8.57 -26.18
C ASP A 177 15.20 7.40 -26.25
N GLU A 178 15.26 6.57 -25.20
CA GLU A 178 16.13 5.41 -25.14
C GLU A 178 15.31 4.10 -25.16
N PRO A 179 15.71 3.10 -25.95
CA PRO A 179 15.07 1.79 -25.93
C PRO A 179 15.41 1.08 -24.60
N GLY A 180 14.46 0.34 -24.05
CA GLY A 180 14.66 -0.34 -22.78
C GLY A 180 13.40 -0.87 -22.13
N THR A 181 13.59 -1.57 -21.01
CA THR A 181 12.49 -1.93 -20.10
C THR A 181 12.54 -1.03 -18.89
N TYR A 182 11.46 -0.28 -18.68
CA TYR A 182 11.31 0.65 -17.58
C TYR A 182 10.26 0.11 -16.60
N LEU A 183 10.62 0.08 -15.31
CA LEU A 183 9.71 -0.31 -14.23
C LEU A 183 9.26 0.95 -13.51
N LEU A 184 8.15 1.51 -13.97
CA LEU A 184 7.60 2.71 -13.37
C LEU A 184 6.99 2.37 -12.01
N SER A 185 7.12 3.28 -11.06
CA SER A 185 6.49 3.15 -9.75
C SER A 185 5.94 4.48 -9.24
N ALA A 186 5.01 4.40 -8.29
CA ALA A 186 4.55 5.54 -7.51
C ALA A 186 4.26 5.10 -6.08
N ARG A 187 5.07 5.57 -5.14
CA ARG A 187 4.81 5.37 -3.70
C ARG A 187 3.78 6.39 -3.26
N VAL A 188 2.78 5.93 -2.51
CA VAL A 188 1.69 6.75 -1.99
C VAL A 188 1.66 6.63 -0.49
N ALA A 189 1.18 7.67 0.19
CA ALA A 189 0.88 7.63 1.62
C ALA A 189 -0.51 8.21 1.89
N ALA A 190 -1.29 7.50 2.71
CA ALA A 190 -2.55 8.01 3.24
C ALA A 190 -2.45 8.18 4.76
N GLN A 191 -2.92 9.31 5.26
CA GLN A 191 -3.07 9.55 6.69
C GLN A 191 -4.46 9.06 7.14
N THR A 192 -4.53 8.30 8.23
CA THR A 192 -5.72 7.49 8.59
C THR A 192 -6.83 8.21 9.35
N GLU A 193 -6.60 9.44 9.82
CA GLU A 193 -7.51 10.26 10.63
C GLU A 193 -7.81 11.62 9.97
N ALA A 194 -7.57 11.73 8.66
CA ALA A 194 -7.71 12.95 7.88
C ALA A 194 -6.93 14.18 8.40
N ASP A 195 -5.78 13.98 9.06
CA ASP A 195 -4.84 15.03 9.43
C ASP A 195 -3.70 15.12 8.38
N PRO A 196 -3.75 16.10 7.47
CA PRO A 196 -2.80 16.18 6.36
C PRO A 196 -1.38 16.59 6.79
N ILE A 197 -1.23 17.22 7.96
CA ILE A 197 0.05 17.75 8.42
C ILE A 197 0.80 16.78 9.34
N SER A 198 0.07 15.87 10.01
CA SER A 198 0.70 14.89 10.89
C SER A 198 1.71 14.03 10.13
N PRO A 199 2.96 13.89 10.61
CA PRO A 199 3.93 12.99 10.01
C PRO A 199 3.65 11.52 10.36
N HIS A 200 2.77 11.26 11.33
CA HIS A 200 2.46 9.93 11.84
C HIS A 200 1.18 9.36 11.25
N ALA A 201 1.02 8.05 11.39
CA ALA A 201 -0.10 7.27 10.86
C ALA A 201 -0.27 7.47 9.34
N ARG A 202 0.86 7.64 8.64
CA ARG A 202 0.95 7.72 7.17
C ARG A 202 1.20 6.32 6.62
N VAL A 203 0.13 5.60 6.33
CA VAL A 203 0.22 4.23 5.81
C VAL A 203 0.60 4.28 4.34
N GLN A 204 1.67 3.59 3.98
CA GLN A 204 2.23 3.61 2.63
C GLN A 204 1.73 2.43 1.79
N ASN A 205 1.68 2.64 0.47
CA ASN A 205 1.62 1.58 -0.53
C ASN A 205 2.41 2.03 -1.77
N ILE A 206 2.62 1.15 -2.74
CA ILE A 206 3.32 1.47 -3.99
C ILE A 206 2.70 0.74 -5.17
N ALA A 207 2.38 1.50 -6.21
CA ALA A 207 1.91 0.97 -7.49
C ALA A 207 3.06 0.88 -8.48
N ARG A 208 2.99 -0.08 -9.41
CA ARG A 208 4.03 -0.30 -10.43
C ARG A 208 3.42 -0.67 -11.78
N ALA A 209 4.07 -0.25 -12.85
CA ALA A 209 3.72 -0.61 -14.23
C ALA A 209 5.01 -0.82 -15.05
N ARG A 210 4.93 -1.63 -16.10
CA ARG A 210 6.07 -1.88 -17.00
C ARG A 210 5.88 -1.15 -18.33
N LEU A 211 6.94 -0.50 -18.79
CA LEU A 211 7.02 0.01 -20.16
C LEU A 211 8.16 -0.67 -20.89
N THR A 212 7.94 -1.02 -22.14
CA THR A 212 9.01 -1.43 -23.05
C THR A 212 9.09 -0.39 -24.17
N VAL A 213 10.23 0.29 -24.26
CA VAL A 213 10.52 1.22 -25.36
C VAL A 213 11.35 0.47 -26.39
N THR A 214 10.89 0.45 -27.63
CA THR A 214 11.61 -0.14 -28.77
C THR A 214 12.15 0.94 -29.68
N ASP A 215 13.11 0.60 -30.53
CA ASP A 215 13.56 1.47 -31.62
C ASP A 215 12.40 1.89 -32.54
#